data_AF-A0A6J5F934-F1
#
_entry.id   AF-A0A6J5F934-F1
#
_cell.length_a   1.000
_cell.length_b   1.000
_cell.length_c   1.000
_cell.angle_alpha   90.00
_cell.angle_beta   90.00
_cell.angle_gamma   90.00
#
_symmetry.space_group_name_H-M   'P 1'
#
loop_
_entity.id
_entity.type
_entity.pdbx_description
1 polymer ?
#
loop_
_entity_poly.entity_id
_entity_poly.type
_entity_poly.pdbx_seq_one_letter_code
_entity_poly.pdbx_strand_id
1 'polypeptide(L)'
;MLRHLSKSLWLLGFIVVLVCGIYPAILWTIGQTAFPFQANGSLVAGPDGKPVGSLLIAQPFTRDEYFQSRPSAVSYDGSASGSSALAASNYALRDRVARTIAPVARHADGPRAGQLVAPDVERWFRADRAGGKPHVVAQWADAHNALAQAWVGADATHAAAVDAWAKRHPDLVKQWIAANPSTPQPKAPDLAVPYFEWFSAAYPGRFPAPVAHVAADGTKTTAIEPVDAGTDIRTIFFDTWRQDHADVALQDVPGDFVTTSGSGLDPDITLANALFQLDRVAGAWAGDTKRPAGSIRAEIAALLRRDAHAPLAGLAGEPVVNVLQTNLALRRMYGAPPA
;
A
#
# COMPACT_ATOMS: atom_id res chain seq x y z
N MET A 1 46.72 -40.88 0.84
CA MET A 1 45.58 -40.03 0.41
C MET A 1 44.74 -40.66 -0.72
N LEU A 2 45.33 -41.15 -1.82
CA LEU A 2 44.58 -41.64 -3.00
C LEU A 2 43.66 -42.86 -2.76
N ARG A 3 43.93 -43.74 -1.78
CA ARG A 3 43.13 -44.96 -1.50
C ARG A 3 41.70 -44.70 -1.02
N HIS A 4 41.43 -43.52 -0.48
CA HIS A 4 40.09 -43.15 0.01
C HIS A 4 39.33 -42.24 -0.98
N LEU A 5 40.03 -41.72 -1.99
CA LEU A 5 39.46 -40.78 -2.94
C LEU A 5 38.38 -41.43 -3.81
N SER A 6 38.62 -42.64 -4.32
CA SER A 6 37.64 -43.39 -5.11
C SER A 6 36.37 -43.73 -4.32
N LYS A 7 36.52 -44.15 -3.06
CA LYS A 7 35.38 -44.46 -2.17
C LYS A 7 34.58 -43.20 -1.82
N SER A 8 35.26 -42.08 -1.60
CA SER A 8 34.63 -40.80 -1.31
C SER A 8 33.87 -40.25 -2.53
N LEU A 9 34.44 -40.39 -3.73
CA LEU A 9 33.77 -40.00 -4.98
C LEU A 9 32.55 -40.89 -5.27
N TRP A 10 32.64 -42.19 -5.01
CA TRP A 10 31.51 -43.10 -5.19
C TRP A 10 30.39 -42.82 -4.19
N LEU A 11 30.74 -42.60 -2.91
CA LEU A 11 29.77 -42.21 -1.89
C LEU A 11 29.11 -40.86 -2.22
N LEU A 12 29.88 -39.87 -2.66
CA LEU A 12 29.35 -38.58 -3.10
C LEU A 12 28.38 -38.76 -4.28
N GLY A 13 28.78 -39.50 -5.32
CA GLY A 13 27.92 -39.77 -6.47
C GLY A 13 26.63 -40.48 -6.08
N PHE A 14 26.72 -41.49 -5.21
CA PHE A 14 25.55 -42.18 -4.68
C PHE A 14 24.62 -41.23 -3.91
N ILE A 15 25.15 -40.39 -3.01
CA ILE A 15 24.35 -39.42 -2.25
C ILE A 15 23.70 -38.39 -3.18
N VAL A 16 24.41 -37.92 -4.21
CA VAL A 16 23.86 -36.99 -5.21
C VAL A 16 22.70 -37.64 -5.98
N VAL A 17 22.86 -38.87 -6.46
CA VAL A 17 21.77 -39.58 -7.16
C VAL A 17 20.58 -39.82 -6.24
N LEU A 18 20.85 -40.22 -4.99
CA LEU A 18 19.80 -40.49 -4.02
C LEU A 18 19.01 -39.23 -3.64
N VAL A 19 19.70 -38.13 -3.29
CA VAL A 19 19.09 -36.90 -2.76
C VAL A 19 18.60 -35.96 -3.87
N CYS A 20 19.31 -35.85 -4.99
CA CYS A 20 18.96 -34.94 -6.08
C CYS A 20 18.17 -35.61 -7.21
N GLY A 21 18.13 -36.96 -7.25
CA GLY A 21 17.41 -37.72 -8.27
C GLY A 21 16.23 -38.50 -7.70
N ILE A 22 16.53 -39.56 -6.93
CA ILE A 22 15.52 -40.51 -6.44
C ILE A 22 14.53 -39.82 -5.50
N TYR A 23 15.03 -39.06 -4.52
CA TYR A 23 14.19 -38.35 -3.54
C TYR A 23 13.19 -37.37 -4.18
N PRO A 24 13.60 -36.40 -5.02
CA PRO A 24 12.64 -35.47 -5.64
C PRO A 24 11.71 -36.18 -6.62
N ALA A 25 12.15 -37.25 -7.31
CA ALA A 25 11.26 -38.02 -8.18
C ALA A 25 10.14 -38.73 -7.41
N ILE A 26 10.46 -39.31 -6.24
CA ILE A 26 9.47 -39.90 -5.34
C ILE A 26 8.49 -38.83 -4.84
N LEU A 27 9.00 -37.69 -4.34
CA LEU A 27 8.14 -36.59 -3.87
C LEU A 27 7.24 -36.03 -4.98
N TRP A 28 7.78 -35.85 -6.19
CA TRP A 28 7.01 -35.41 -7.35
C TRP A 28 5.92 -36.41 -7.71
N THR A 29 6.24 -37.72 -7.72
CA THR A 29 5.26 -38.77 -8.03
C THR A 29 4.13 -38.79 -7.00
N ILE A 30 4.45 -38.73 -5.71
CA ILE A 30 3.45 -38.65 -4.63
C ILE A 30 2.61 -37.37 -4.79
N GLY A 31 3.25 -36.23 -5.03
CA GLY A 31 2.57 -34.95 -5.21
C GLY A 31 1.57 -34.99 -6.37
N GLN A 32 1.97 -35.50 -7.54
CA GLN A 32 1.10 -35.56 -8.71
C GLN A 32 -0.03 -36.60 -8.59
N THR A 33 0.18 -37.67 -7.81
CA THR A 33 -0.83 -38.73 -7.65
C THR A 33 -1.83 -38.45 -6.53
N ALA A 34 -1.35 -38.02 -5.36
CA ALA A 34 -2.19 -37.80 -4.19
C ALA A 34 -2.73 -36.35 -4.11
N PHE A 35 -1.96 -35.36 -4.57
CA PHE A 35 -2.26 -33.93 -4.40
C PHE A 35 -1.98 -33.10 -5.66
N PRO A 36 -2.53 -33.47 -6.84
CA PRO A 36 -2.20 -32.83 -8.12
C PRO A 36 -2.51 -31.34 -8.12
N PHE A 37 -3.56 -30.89 -7.43
CA PHE A 37 -3.92 -29.47 -7.37
C PHE A 37 -2.83 -28.65 -6.67
N GLN A 38 -2.38 -29.10 -5.49
CA GLN A 38 -1.34 -28.43 -4.71
C GLN A 38 0.03 -28.52 -5.39
N ALA A 39 0.37 -29.68 -5.94
CA ALA A 39 1.65 -29.93 -6.62
C ALA A 39 1.83 -29.06 -7.88
N ASN A 40 0.73 -28.66 -8.54
CA ASN A 40 0.73 -27.77 -9.69
C ASN A 40 0.47 -26.29 -9.30
N GLY A 41 0.69 -25.93 -8.04
CA GLY A 41 0.68 -24.55 -7.57
C GLY A 41 -0.70 -24.01 -7.15
N SER A 42 -1.70 -24.88 -6.93
CA SER A 42 -3.05 -24.49 -6.48
C SER A 42 -3.70 -23.43 -7.36
N LEU A 43 -3.55 -23.57 -8.69
CA LEU A 43 -4.05 -22.62 -9.68
C LEU A 43 -5.56 -22.64 -9.75
N VAL A 44 -6.18 -21.45 -9.70
CA VAL A 44 -7.62 -21.27 -9.77
C VAL A 44 -8.00 -20.73 -11.14
N ALA A 45 -9.08 -21.29 -11.69
CA ALA A 45 -9.67 -20.80 -12.93
C ALA A 45 -10.78 -19.77 -12.67
N GLY A 46 -10.85 -18.78 -13.56
CA GLY A 46 -11.96 -17.85 -13.63
C GLY A 46 -13.24 -18.50 -14.18
N PRO A 47 -14.36 -17.75 -14.25
CA PRO A 47 -15.60 -18.25 -14.83
C PRO A 47 -15.49 -18.65 -16.31
N ASP A 48 -14.49 -18.14 -17.01
CA ASP A 48 -14.16 -18.45 -18.41
C ASP A 48 -13.24 -19.69 -18.56
N GLY A 49 -12.92 -20.37 -17.46
CA GLY A 49 -12.06 -21.55 -17.43
C GLY A 49 -10.57 -21.25 -17.57
N LYS A 50 -10.17 -19.98 -17.70
CA LYS A 50 -8.75 -19.59 -17.80
C LYS A 50 -8.12 -19.46 -16.42
N PRO A 51 -6.83 -19.79 -16.25
CA PRO A 51 -6.11 -19.53 -15.01
C PRO A 51 -6.10 -18.04 -14.68
N VAL A 52 -6.56 -17.67 -13.49
CA VAL A 52 -6.59 -16.28 -13.02
C VAL A 52 -5.62 -16.02 -11.86
N GLY A 53 -5.04 -17.07 -11.29
CA GLY A 53 -4.07 -16.96 -10.19
C GLY A 53 -3.88 -18.26 -9.44
N SER A 54 -3.18 -18.18 -8.32
CA SER A 54 -3.00 -19.26 -7.34
C SER A 54 -3.67 -18.89 -6.02
N LEU A 55 -4.19 -19.86 -5.29
CA LEU A 55 -4.65 -19.65 -3.91
C LEU A 55 -3.51 -19.20 -2.97
N LEU A 56 -2.25 -19.36 -3.37
CA LEU A 56 -1.07 -19.07 -2.56
C LEU A 56 -0.46 -17.69 -2.81
N ILE A 57 -0.98 -16.92 -3.78
CA ILE A 57 -0.35 -15.69 -4.27
C ILE A 57 -1.35 -14.53 -4.26
N ALA A 58 -1.00 -13.46 -3.54
CA ALA A 58 -1.75 -12.22 -3.51
C ALA A 58 -1.74 -11.47 -4.85
N GLN A 59 -2.80 -10.70 -5.10
CA GLN A 59 -2.94 -9.87 -6.29
C GLN A 59 -3.28 -8.41 -5.94
N PRO A 60 -2.94 -7.44 -6.81
CA PRO A 60 -3.19 -6.02 -6.60
C PRO A 60 -4.66 -5.64 -6.87
N PHE A 61 -5.58 -6.14 -6.05
CA PHE A 61 -6.97 -5.68 -6.10
C PHE A 61 -7.07 -4.24 -5.59
N THR A 62 -7.52 -3.31 -6.43
CA THR A 62 -7.61 -1.87 -6.08
C THR A 62 -9.02 -1.29 -6.21
N ARG A 63 -9.92 -1.94 -6.95
CA ARG A 63 -11.27 -1.42 -7.21
C ARG A 63 -12.21 -1.62 -6.01
N ASP A 64 -13.31 -0.86 -6.01
CA ASP A 64 -14.23 -0.79 -4.87
C ASP A 64 -15.05 -2.08 -4.66
N GLU A 65 -15.30 -2.82 -5.72
CA GLU A 65 -16.02 -4.09 -5.71
C GLU A 65 -15.20 -5.29 -5.23
N TYR A 66 -13.88 -5.13 -5.07
CA TYR A 66 -12.99 -6.20 -4.63
C TYR A 66 -12.58 -6.01 -3.17
N PHE A 67 -12.44 -7.14 -2.48
CA PHE A 67 -11.60 -7.18 -1.28
C PHE A 67 -10.14 -6.95 -1.68
N GLN A 68 -9.50 -6.06 -0.95
CA GLN A 68 -8.11 -5.69 -1.17
C GLN A 68 -7.22 -6.52 -0.25
N SER A 69 -6.14 -7.04 -0.83
CA SER A 69 -5.09 -7.76 -0.12
C SER A 69 -4.29 -6.83 0.80
N ARG A 70 -3.49 -7.43 1.68
CA ARG A 70 -2.50 -6.69 2.46
C ARG A 70 -1.52 -5.97 1.52
N PRO A 71 -1.02 -4.77 1.88
CA PRO A 71 0.02 -4.09 1.11
C PRO A 71 1.21 -5.03 0.83
N SER A 72 1.68 -5.07 -0.41
CA SER A 72 2.83 -5.88 -0.81
C SER A 72 4.12 -5.07 -0.77
N ALA A 73 5.19 -5.65 -0.23
CA ALA A 73 6.54 -5.10 -0.31
C ALA A 73 7.23 -5.36 -1.66
N VAL A 74 6.72 -6.32 -2.45
CA VAL A 74 7.24 -6.71 -3.77
C VAL A 74 6.26 -6.40 -4.90
N SER A 75 5.35 -5.43 -4.70
CA SER A 75 4.35 -5.04 -5.70
C SER A 75 3.50 -6.19 -6.29
N TYR A 76 3.26 -7.25 -5.52
CA TYR A 76 2.54 -8.46 -5.93
C TYR A 76 3.20 -9.21 -7.10
N ASP A 77 4.50 -9.00 -7.32
CA ASP A 77 5.29 -9.71 -8.32
C ASP A 77 5.55 -11.15 -7.86
N GLY A 78 4.91 -12.12 -8.52
CA GLY A 78 5.07 -13.54 -8.22
C GLY A 78 6.47 -14.10 -8.49
N SER A 79 7.35 -13.35 -9.14
CA SER A 79 8.77 -13.69 -9.33
C SER A 79 9.66 -13.19 -8.19
N ALA A 80 9.14 -12.33 -7.32
CA ALA A 80 9.83 -11.77 -6.16
C ALA A 80 9.20 -12.26 -4.84
N SER A 81 9.99 -12.30 -3.77
CA SER A 81 9.48 -12.57 -2.42
C SER A 81 10.33 -11.81 -1.42
N GLY A 82 9.68 -11.04 -0.54
CA GLY A 82 10.38 -10.17 0.39
C GLY A 82 9.46 -9.33 1.27
N SER A 83 10.05 -8.79 2.33
CA SER A 83 9.37 -7.91 3.29
C SER A 83 9.83 -6.46 3.11
N SER A 84 9.07 -5.52 3.67
CA SER A 84 9.48 -4.10 3.65
C SER A 84 10.70 -3.81 4.55
N ALA A 85 11.01 -4.69 5.51
CA ALA A 85 12.12 -4.58 6.45
C ALA A 85 12.24 -3.23 7.19
N LEU A 86 11.14 -2.46 7.30
CA LEU A 86 11.10 -1.18 8.00
C LEU A 86 10.93 -1.40 9.51
N ALA A 87 11.80 -0.80 10.31
CA ALA A 87 11.69 -0.80 11.78
C ALA A 87 10.55 0.10 12.27
N ALA A 88 10.03 -0.17 13.47
CA ALA A 88 8.94 0.62 14.09
C ALA A 88 9.28 2.11 14.32
N SER A 89 10.57 2.42 14.47
CA SER A 89 11.07 3.80 14.59
C SER A 89 11.23 4.51 13.24
N ASN A 90 11.14 3.79 12.12
CA ASN A 90 11.33 4.38 10.79
C ASN A 90 10.09 5.16 10.37
N TYR A 91 10.26 6.44 10.07
CA TYR A 91 9.15 7.31 9.65
C TYR A 91 8.49 6.86 8.34
N ALA A 92 9.23 6.25 7.41
CA ALA A 92 8.66 5.75 6.17
C ALA A 92 7.57 4.68 6.40
N LEU A 93 7.67 3.92 7.49
CA LEU A 93 6.61 2.99 7.90
C LEU A 93 5.36 3.75 8.39
N ARG A 94 5.55 4.78 9.21
CA ARG A 94 4.45 5.61 9.73
C ARG A 94 3.73 6.34 8.61
N ASP A 95 4.47 6.96 7.70
CA ASP A 95 3.93 7.64 6.51
C ASP A 95 3.14 6.66 5.64
N ARG A 96 3.67 5.46 5.33
CA ARG A 96 2.91 4.43 4.59
C ARG A 96 1.59 4.09 5.28
N VAL A 97 1.62 3.84 6.58
CA VAL A 97 0.41 3.51 7.37
C VAL A 97 -0.56 4.69 7.35
N ALA A 98 -0.09 5.91 7.57
CA ALA A 98 -0.90 7.13 7.54
C ALA A 98 -1.59 7.32 6.18
N ARG A 99 -0.86 7.10 5.06
CA ARG A 99 -1.42 7.17 3.70
C ARG A 99 -2.51 6.12 3.45
N THR A 100 -2.39 4.93 4.03
CA THR A 100 -3.43 3.88 3.92
C THR A 100 -4.64 4.17 4.81
N ILE A 101 -4.43 4.72 6.01
CA ILE A 101 -5.51 5.00 6.96
C ILE A 101 -6.30 6.26 6.58
N ALA A 102 -5.62 7.32 6.13
CA ALA A 102 -6.23 8.63 5.94
C ALA A 102 -7.51 8.64 5.06
N PRO A 103 -7.60 7.88 3.94
CA PRO A 103 -8.81 7.85 3.12
C PRO A 103 -10.01 7.18 3.80
N VAL A 104 -9.76 6.28 4.77
CA VAL A 104 -10.79 5.46 5.41
C VAL A 104 -11.06 5.85 6.86
N ALA A 105 -10.22 6.69 7.46
CA ALA A 105 -10.34 7.11 8.85
C ALA A 105 -11.66 7.83 9.12
N ARG A 106 -12.39 7.36 10.14
CA ARG A 106 -13.62 7.98 10.63
C ARG A 106 -13.53 8.23 12.12
N HIS A 107 -14.27 9.23 12.58
CA HIS A 107 -14.46 9.47 14.02
C HIS A 107 -15.18 8.26 14.65
N ALA A 108 -14.66 7.78 15.78
CA ALA A 108 -15.27 6.65 16.50
C ALA A 108 -16.50 7.08 17.29
N ASP A 109 -16.49 8.28 17.85
CA ASP A 109 -17.49 8.76 18.79
C ASP A 109 -17.86 10.24 18.59
N GLY A 110 -18.72 10.74 19.49
CA GLY A 110 -19.17 12.12 19.49
C GLY A 110 -20.12 12.50 18.34
N PRO A 111 -20.37 13.81 18.14
CA PRO A 111 -21.32 14.31 17.14
C PRO A 111 -20.93 14.01 15.69
N ARG A 112 -19.66 13.69 15.43
CA ARG A 112 -19.12 13.36 14.11
C ARG A 112 -18.91 11.86 13.91
N ALA A 113 -19.35 11.00 14.83
CA ALA A 113 -19.17 9.55 14.75
C ALA A 113 -19.55 9.01 13.36
N GLY A 114 -18.68 8.21 12.78
CA GLY A 114 -18.83 7.63 11.43
C GLY A 114 -18.55 8.59 10.27
N GLN A 115 -18.31 9.89 10.49
CA GLN A 115 -17.88 10.81 9.44
C GLN A 115 -16.40 10.66 9.14
N LEU A 116 -16.02 10.86 7.87
CA LEU A 116 -14.62 10.83 7.44
C LEU A 116 -13.83 11.97 8.09
N VAL A 117 -12.59 11.67 8.45
CA VAL A 117 -11.64 12.61 9.07
C VAL A 117 -10.98 13.53 8.05
N ALA A 118 -10.93 13.12 6.78
CA ALA A 118 -10.26 13.87 5.70
C ALA A 118 -10.61 15.38 5.64
N PRO A 119 -11.89 15.82 5.76
CA PRO A 119 -12.22 17.24 5.76
C PRO A 119 -11.64 18.03 6.96
N ASP A 120 -11.41 17.36 8.09
CA ASP A 120 -10.83 17.99 9.28
C ASP A 120 -9.31 18.17 9.11
N VAL A 121 -8.64 17.21 8.48
CA VAL A 121 -7.22 17.32 8.10
C VAL A 121 -7.02 18.52 7.16
N GLU A 122 -7.85 18.66 6.12
CA GLU A 122 -7.77 19.80 5.19
C GLU A 122 -8.07 21.14 5.87
N ARG A 123 -8.99 21.16 6.85
CA ARG A 123 -9.31 22.38 7.61
C ARG A 123 -8.16 22.79 8.52
N TRP A 124 -7.56 21.83 9.23
CA TRP A 124 -6.38 22.07 10.06
C TRP A 124 -5.18 22.49 9.21
N PHE A 125 -4.96 21.84 8.06
CA PHE A 125 -3.86 22.17 7.15
C PHE A 125 -3.94 23.62 6.66
N ARG A 126 -5.14 24.09 6.30
CA ARG A 126 -5.37 25.50 5.90
C ARG A 126 -5.09 26.52 6.99
N ALA A 127 -5.12 26.12 8.27
CA ALA A 127 -4.72 27.02 9.35
C ALA A 127 -3.21 27.26 9.38
N ASP A 128 -2.43 26.45 8.64
CA ASP A 128 -0.97 26.51 8.53
C ASP A 128 -0.25 26.46 9.89
N ARG A 129 -0.83 25.76 10.87
CA ARG A 129 -0.26 25.65 12.22
C ARG A 129 -0.27 24.22 12.72
N ALA A 130 0.92 23.66 12.90
CA ALA A 130 1.15 22.37 13.52
C ALA A 130 1.89 22.55 14.85
N GLY A 131 1.46 21.89 15.93
CA GLY A 131 2.07 22.04 17.26
C GLY A 131 2.13 23.49 17.75
N GLY A 132 1.19 24.34 17.29
CA GLY A 132 1.17 25.78 17.58
C GLY A 132 2.16 26.64 16.80
N LYS A 133 2.98 26.09 15.90
CA LYS A 133 3.96 26.82 15.06
C LYS A 133 3.47 26.97 13.61
N PRO A 134 3.76 28.09 12.92
CA PRO A 134 3.34 28.32 11.53
C PRO A 134 4.14 27.48 10.51
N HIS A 135 3.73 27.48 9.24
CA HIS A 135 4.43 26.83 8.12
C HIS A 135 4.45 25.29 8.21
N VAL A 136 3.28 24.67 8.13
CA VAL A 136 3.15 23.20 8.30
C VAL A 136 3.93 22.41 7.25
N VAL A 137 4.01 22.93 6.02
CA VAL A 137 4.73 22.28 4.91
C VAL A 137 6.24 22.32 5.13
N ALA A 138 6.77 23.46 5.61
CA ALA A 138 8.18 23.58 5.97
C ALA A 138 8.54 22.63 7.13
N GLN A 139 7.70 22.60 8.18
CA GLN A 139 7.89 21.70 9.32
C GLN A 139 7.92 20.22 8.89
N TRP A 140 7.00 19.81 8.00
CA TRP A 140 6.98 18.46 7.45
C TRP A 140 8.25 18.14 6.65
N ALA A 141 8.68 19.05 5.76
CA ALA A 141 9.84 18.81 4.93
C ALA A 141 11.15 18.73 5.75
N ASP A 142 11.29 19.55 6.78
CA ASP A 142 12.43 19.52 7.71
C ASP A 142 12.46 18.22 8.53
N ALA A 143 11.32 17.86 9.13
CA ALA A 143 11.21 16.63 9.93
C ALA A 143 11.36 15.34 9.10
N HIS A 144 11.04 15.40 7.80
CA HIS A 144 10.94 14.24 6.91
C HIS A 144 11.67 14.43 5.59
N ASN A 145 12.91 14.92 5.65
CA ASN A 145 13.75 15.23 4.48
C ASN A 145 13.76 14.15 3.39
N ALA A 146 13.87 12.87 3.76
CA ALA A 146 13.88 11.75 2.81
C ALA A 146 12.55 11.59 2.06
N LEU A 147 11.42 11.90 2.70
CA LEU A 147 10.13 11.90 2.01
C LEU A 147 9.92 13.13 1.14
N ALA A 148 10.41 14.29 1.56
CA ALA A 148 10.43 15.48 0.72
C ALA A 148 11.26 15.22 -0.56
N GLN A 149 12.44 14.61 -0.41
CA GLN A 149 13.27 14.15 -1.53
C GLN A 149 12.55 13.13 -2.41
N ALA A 150 11.90 12.12 -1.79
CA ALA A 150 11.14 11.11 -2.50
C ALA A 150 9.97 11.70 -3.28
N TRP A 151 9.27 12.70 -2.73
CA TRP A 151 8.22 13.42 -3.43
C TRP A 151 8.76 14.09 -4.69
N VAL A 152 9.91 14.78 -4.61
CA VAL A 152 10.55 15.39 -5.79
C VAL A 152 10.95 14.35 -6.84
N GLY A 153 11.43 13.18 -6.40
CA GLY A 153 11.82 12.09 -7.28
C GLY A 153 10.68 11.23 -7.84
N ALA A 154 9.45 11.37 -7.31
CA ALA A 154 8.32 10.51 -7.64
C ALA A 154 7.73 10.81 -9.03
N ASP A 155 7.80 12.06 -9.49
CA ASP A 155 7.25 12.50 -10.77
C ASP A 155 8.17 13.54 -11.42
N ALA A 156 8.35 13.45 -12.74
CA ALA A 156 9.19 14.38 -13.49
C ALA A 156 8.69 15.84 -13.40
N THR A 157 7.38 16.05 -13.24
CA THR A 157 6.77 17.38 -13.04
C THR A 157 7.15 17.98 -11.69
N HIS A 158 7.34 17.17 -10.65
CA HIS A 158 7.80 17.63 -9.34
C HIS A 158 9.24 18.11 -9.42
N ALA A 159 10.14 17.29 -9.99
CA ALA A 159 11.53 17.66 -10.23
C ALA A 159 11.65 18.93 -11.08
N ALA A 160 10.88 19.04 -12.16
CA ALA A 160 10.87 20.22 -13.03
C ALA A 160 10.41 21.49 -12.29
N ALA A 161 9.44 21.38 -11.38
CA ALA A 161 8.98 22.51 -10.56
C ALA A 161 10.08 23.00 -9.60
N VAL A 162 10.80 22.08 -8.95
CA VAL A 162 11.93 22.41 -8.07
C VAL A 162 13.09 23.00 -8.86
N ASP A 163 13.42 22.46 -10.04
CA ASP A 163 14.46 23.02 -10.91
C ASP A 163 14.11 24.43 -11.40
N ALA A 164 12.84 24.66 -11.76
CA ALA A 164 12.36 25.98 -12.17
C ALA A 164 12.43 26.99 -11.01
N TRP A 165 12.09 26.56 -9.79
CA TRP A 165 12.27 27.35 -8.57
C TRP A 165 13.76 27.64 -8.32
N ALA A 166 14.63 26.64 -8.37
CA ALA A 166 16.07 26.81 -8.11
C ALA A 166 16.71 27.85 -9.03
N LYS A 167 16.31 27.89 -10.32
CA LYS A 167 16.74 28.91 -11.28
C LYS A 167 16.28 30.33 -10.92
N ARG A 168 15.12 30.47 -10.29
CA ARG A 168 14.55 31.76 -9.85
C ARG A 168 15.09 32.22 -8.49
N HIS A 169 15.65 31.29 -7.70
CA HIS A 169 16.15 31.54 -6.35
C HIS A 169 17.64 31.17 -6.20
N PRO A 170 18.55 31.72 -7.03
CA PRO A 170 19.96 31.33 -7.01
C PRO A 170 20.65 31.62 -5.67
N ASP A 171 20.18 32.61 -4.91
CA ASP A 171 20.77 32.94 -3.61
C ASP A 171 20.46 31.89 -2.54
N LEU A 172 19.24 31.32 -2.55
CA LEU A 172 18.87 30.21 -1.65
C LEU A 172 19.66 28.95 -2.00
N VAL A 173 19.85 28.67 -3.30
CA VAL A 173 20.66 27.53 -3.76
C VAL A 173 22.13 27.71 -3.32
N LYS A 174 22.70 28.91 -3.45
CA LYS A 174 24.07 29.19 -2.98
C LYS A 174 24.21 29.02 -1.47
N GLN A 175 23.24 29.49 -0.69
CA GLN A 175 23.23 29.30 0.77
C GLN A 175 23.19 27.81 1.13
N TRP A 176 22.34 27.04 0.44
CA TRP A 176 22.26 25.60 0.64
C TRP A 176 23.58 24.90 0.29
N ILE A 177 24.23 25.26 -0.83
CA ILE A 177 25.54 24.71 -1.24
C ILE A 177 26.61 25.05 -0.19
N ALA A 178 26.61 26.27 0.35
CA ALA A 178 27.55 26.67 1.41
C ALA A 178 27.37 25.83 2.68
N ALA A 179 26.14 25.42 3.00
CA ALA A 179 25.83 24.51 4.11
C ALA A 179 26.11 23.03 3.79
N ASN A 180 26.20 22.65 2.51
CA ASN A 180 26.36 21.27 2.05
C ASN A 180 27.56 21.13 1.08
N PRO A 181 28.81 21.34 1.55
CA PRO A 181 29.98 21.42 0.69
C PRO A 181 30.31 20.12 -0.07
N SER A 182 29.80 18.96 0.38
CA SER A 182 29.94 17.68 -0.32
C SER A 182 29.12 17.57 -1.60
N THR A 183 28.14 18.47 -1.81
CA THR A 183 27.22 18.44 -2.95
C THR A 183 27.20 19.81 -3.66
N PRO A 184 28.29 20.19 -4.36
CA PRO A 184 28.41 21.51 -4.99
C PRO A 184 27.49 21.71 -6.21
N GLN A 185 26.93 20.63 -6.75
CA GLN A 185 25.98 20.63 -7.87
C GLN A 185 24.72 19.87 -7.44
N PRO A 186 23.84 20.49 -6.64
CA PRO A 186 22.64 19.83 -6.15
C PRO A 186 21.69 19.51 -7.30
N LYS A 187 21.07 18.33 -7.23
CA LYS A 187 19.94 17.93 -8.07
C LYS A 187 18.64 18.39 -7.41
N ALA A 188 17.53 18.32 -8.17
CA ALA A 188 16.22 18.71 -7.65
C ALA A 188 15.86 18.07 -6.28
N PRO A 189 16.08 16.75 -6.04
CA PRO A 189 15.79 16.17 -4.72
C PRO A 189 16.63 16.79 -3.60
N ASP A 190 17.91 17.10 -3.84
CA ASP A 190 18.79 17.71 -2.82
C ASP A 190 18.22 19.06 -2.33
N LEU A 191 17.49 19.76 -3.19
CA LEU A 191 16.85 21.05 -2.92
C LEU A 191 15.41 20.94 -2.42
N ALA A 192 14.91 19.74 -2.08
CA ALA A 192 13.53 19.55 -1.65
C ALA A 192 13.17 20.38 -0.39
N VAL A 193 13.98 20.30 0.67
CA VAL A 193 13.73 21.04 1.92
C VAL A 193 13.67 22.55 1.70
N PRO A 194 14.68 23.22 1.11
CA PRO A 194 14.61 24.67 0.90
C PRO A 194 13.51 25.09 -0.08
N TYR A 195 13.13 24.22 -1.04
CA TYR A 195 11.95 24.45 -1.88
C TYR A 195 10.67 24.48 -1.04
N PHE A 196 10.45 23.50 -0.18
CA PHE A 196 9.25 23.43 0.67
C PHE A 196 9.22 24.52 1.75
N GLU A 197 10.38 24.91 2.30
CA GLU A 197 10.49 26.07 3.20
C GLU A 197 10.05 27.36 2.52
N TRP A 198 10.60 27.65 1.33
CA TRP A 198 10.18 28.78 0.52
C TRP A 198 8.69 28.70 0.16
N PHE A 199 8.23 27.53 -0.26
CA PHE A 199 6.85 27.32 -0.68
C PHE A 199 5.89 27.59 0.46
N SER A 200 6.18 27.08 1.66
CA SER A 200 5.35 27.28 2.85
C SER A 200 5.29 28.74 3.29
N ALA A 201 6.35 29.52 3.05
CA ALA A 201 6.36 30.95 3.31
C ALA A 201 5.59 31.75 2.24
N ALA A 202 5.72 31.36 0.97
CA ALA A 202 5.05 32.02 -0.15
C ALA A 202 3.55 31.70 -0.22
N TYR A 203 3.16 30.48 0.17
CA TYR A 203 1.80 29.97 0.10
C TYR A 203 1.38 29.29 1.43
N PRO A 204 1.15 30.06 2.50
CA PRO A 204 0.71 29.50 3.78
C PRO A 204 -0.57 28.67 3.63
N GLY A 205 -0.60 27.48 4.25
CA GLY A 205 -1.78 26.59 4.23
C GLY A 205 -2.07 25.96 2.86
N ARG A 206 -1.06 25.91 1.97
CA ARG A 206 -1.12 25.30 0.64
C ARG A 206 -0.04 24.22 0.52
N PHE A 207 -0.26 23.23 -0.34
CA PHE A 207 0.73 22.23 -0.72
C PHE A 207 0.97 22.27 -2.24
N PRO A 208 2.19 22.04 -2.75
CA PRO A 208 2.43 21.91 -4.18
C PRO A 208 1.90 20.54 -4.65
N ALA A 209 0.88 20.54 -5.50
CA ALA A 209 0.30 19.30 -6.04
C ALA A 209 0.13 19.38 -7.57
N PRO A 210 0.17 18.23 -8.27
CA PRO A 210 -0.07 18.18 -9.71
C PRO A 210 -1.55 18.46 -10.03
N VAL A 211 -1.80 19.53 -10.78
CA VAL A 211 -3.12 19.91 -11.29
C VAL A 211 -3.12 19.74 -12.80
N ALA A 212 -4.07 18.94 -13.31
CA ALA A 212 -4.25 18.70 -14.73
C ALA A 212 -5.13 19.79 -15.35
N HIS A 213 -4.64 20.40 -16.42
CA HIS A 213 -5.33 21.37 -17.26
C HIS A 213 -5.62 20.77 -18.62
N VAL A 214 -6.78 21.09 -19.18
CA VAL A 214 -7.15 20.75 -20.55
C VAL A 214 -7.25 22.04 -21.34
N ALA A 215 -6.33 22.24 -22.27
CA ALA A 215 -6.36 23.38 -23.17
C ALA A 215 -7.53 23.27 -24.17
N ALA A 216 -7.87 24.39 -24.81
CA ALA A 216 -9.00 24.48 -25.73
C ALA A 216 -8.87 23.56 -26.98
N ASP A 217 -7.65 23.15 -27.30
CA ASP A 217 -7.32 22.18 -28.36
C ASP A 217 -7.39 20.71 -27.90
N GLY A 218 -7.74 20.47 -26.64
CA GLY A 218 -7.79 19.14 -26.04
C GLY A 218 -6.45 18.66 -25.44
N THR A 219 -5.38 19.45 -25.53
CA THR A 219 -4.08 19.11 -24.97
C THR A 219 -4.15 19.09 -23.44
N LYS A 220 -3.71 17.99 -22.83
CA LYS A 220 -3.62 17.84 -21.37
C LYS A 220 -2.23 18.22 -20.89
N THR A 221 -2.13 19.17 -19.97
CA THR A 221 -0.88 19.55 -19.30
C THR A 221 -1.04 19.39 -17.80
N THR A 222 0.02 18.98 -17.11
CA THR A 222 0.03 18.91 -15.65
C THR A 222 1.02 19.95 -15.13
N ALA A 223 0.57 20.80 -14.21
CA ALA A 223 1.40 21.81 -13.57
C ALA A 223 1.36 21.63 -12.05
N ILE A 224 2.45 22.01 -11.37
CA ILE A 224 2.49 22.02 -9.91
C ILE A 224 1.94 23.34 -9.41
N GLU A 225 0.85 23.25 -8.66
CA GLU A 225 0.10 24.41 -8.18
C GLU A 225 -0.15 24.35 -6.67
N PRO A 226 -0.31 25.52 -6.01
CA PRO A 226 -0.67 25.59 -4.61
C PRO A 226 -2.14 25.22 -4.37
N VAL A 227 -2.37 24.02 -3.85
CA VAL A 227 -3.69 23.52 -3.47
C VAL A 227 -3.89 23.57 -1.95
N ASP A 228 -5.13 23.74 -1.49
CA ASP A 228 -5.51 23.74 -0.07
C ASP A 228 -6.35 22.52 0.36
N ALA A 229 -6.63 21.64 -0.59
CA ALA A 229 -7.36 20.39 -0.43
C ALA A 229 -6.85 19.35 -1.43
N GLY A 230 -7.10 18.07 -1.17
CA GLY A 230 -6.70 16.98 -2.05
C GLY A 230 -6.11 15.78 -1.32
N THR A 231 -5.93 14.69 -2.07
CA THR A 231 -5.43 13.41 -1.54
C THR A 231 -4.04 13.56 -0.90
N ASP A 232 -3.16 14.35 -1.50
CA ASP A 232 -1.82 14.59 -0.96
C ASP A 232 -1.90 15.22 0.43
N ILE A 233 -2.70 16.27 0.62
CA ILE A 233 -2.86 16.92 1.92
C ILE A 233 -3.44 15.95 2.95
N ARG A 234 -4.50 15.23 2.56
CA ARG A 234 -5.18 14.27 3.44
C ARG A 234 -4.26 13.16 3.92
N THR A 235 -3.32 12.71 3.08
CA THR A 235 -2.50 11.53 3.35
C THR A 235 -1.12 11.87 3.93
N ILE A 236 -0.46 12.91 3.41
CA ILE A 236 0.87 13.36 3.86
C ILE A 236 0.81 13.90 5.29
N PHE A 237 -0.22 14.70 5.61
CA PHE A 237 -0.30 15.40 6.88
C PHE A 237 -1.23 14.75 7.90
N PHE A 238 -1.74 13.55 7.61
CA PHE A 238 -2.61 12.83 8.54
C PHE A 238 -1.93 12.52 9.88
N ASP A 239 -0.65 12.09 9.85
CA ASP A 239 0.09 11.77 11.08
C ASP A 239 0.31 13.02 11.94
N THR A 240 0.71 14.14 11.33
CA THR A 240 0.88 15.42 12.03
C THR A 240 -0.44 15.92 12.60
N TRP A 241 -1.53 15.85 11.82
CA TRP A 241 -2.86 16.18 12.31
C TRP A 241 -3.25 15.30 13.51
N ARG A 242 -2.95 14.00 13.47
CA ARG A 242 -3.24 13.05 14.55
C ARG A 242 -2.44 13.37 15.82
N GLN A 243 -1.20 13.84 15.69
CA GLN A 243 -0.38 14.29 16.82
C GLN A 243 -0.98 15.53 17.49
N ASP A 244 -1.46 16.50 16.72
CA ASP A 244 -2.13 17.70 17.23
C ASP A 244 -3.51 17.41 17.84
N HIS A 245 -4.18 16.35 17.40
CA HIS A 245 -5.52 15.94 17.82
C HIS A 245 -5.49 14.57 18.50
N ALA A 246 -4.59 14.41 19.48
CA ALA A 246 -4.43 13.16 20.23
C ALA A 246 -5.74 12.71 20.91
N ASP A 247 -6.59 13.68 21.27
CA ASP A 247 -7.89 13.53 21.92
C ASP A 247 -9.02 13.03 20.99
N VAL A 248 -8.85 13.16 19.67
CA VAL A 248 -9.87 12.70 18.71
C VAL A 248 -9.82 11.17 18.59
N ALA A 249 -10.91 10.52 19.00
CA ALA A 249 -11.05 9.08 18.88
C ALA A 249 -11.38 8.68 17.43
N LEU A 250 -10.57 7.79 16.87
CA LEU A 250 -10.73 7.26 15.52
C LEU A 250 -11.20 5.81 15.57
N GLN A 251 -11.93 5.39 14.53
CA GLN A 251 -12.30 3.99 14.38
C GLN A 251 -11.06 3.09 14.37
N ASP A 252 -11.20 1.88 14.92
CA ASP A 252 -10.13 0.88 14.85
C ASP A 252 -9.97 0.38 13.41
N VAL A 253 -8.74 0.39 12.92
CA VAL A 253 -8.35 -0.15 11.62
C VAL A 253 -7.58 -1.45 11.84
N PRO A 254 -7.99 -2.59 11.24
CA PRO A 254 -7.27 -3.86 11.38
C PRO A 254 -5.80 -3.74 10.98
N GLY A 255 -4.90 -4.31 11.79
CA GLY A 255 -3.46 -4.14 11.58
C GLY A 255 -2.97 -4.69 10.24
N ASP A 256 -3.54 -5.79 9.76
CA ASP A 256 -3.20 -6.40 8.47
C ASP A 256 -3.71 -5.60 7.25
N PHE A 257 -4.62 -4.65 7.45
CA PHE A 257 -5.03 -3.70 6.40
C PHE A 257 -3.90 -2.73 6.02
N VAL A 258 -3.00 -2.41 6.95
CA VAL A 258 -1.95 -1.38 6.77
C VAL A 258 -0.53 -1.93 6.83
N THR A 259 -0.37 -3.16 7.31
CA THR A 259 0.93 -3.81 7.46
C THR A 259 1.21 -4.78 6.31
N THR A 260 2.42 -4.67 5.74
CA THR A 260 2.92 -5.62 4.74
C THR A 260 3.15 -6.98 5.36
N SER A 261 2.96 -8.04 4.57
CA SER A 261 3.37 -9.39 4.95
C SER A 261 4.88 -9.63 4.79
N GLY A 262 5.38 -10.73 5.36
CA GLY A 262 6.79 -11.10 5.30
C GLY A 262 7.26 -11.56 3.91
N SER A 263 6.38 -12.19 3.12
CA SER A 263 6.65 -12.59 1.74
C SER A 263 6.32 -11.50 0.72
N GLY A 264 5.44 -10.57 1.09
CA GLY A 264 4.83 -9.62 0.17
C GLY A 264 3.77 -10.24 -0.77
N LEU A 265 3.50 -11.55 -0.65
CA LEU A 265 2.57 -12.29 -1.52
C LEU A 265 1.47 -13.02 -0.73
N ASP A 266 1.25 -12.62 0.52
CA ASP A 266 0.26 -13.20 1.44
C ASP A 266 -1.17 -13.11 0.87
N PRO A 267 -1.78 -14.23 0.47
CA PRO A 267 -3.08 -14.25 -0.20
C PRO A 267 -4.25 -14.03 0.76
N ASP A 268 -3.98 -14.04 2.07
CA ASP A 268 -4.99 -14.01 3.11
C ASP A 268 -5.03 -12.67 3.84
N ILE A 269 -6.23 -12.30 4.29
CA ILE A 269 -6.48 -11.20 5.23
C ILE A 269 -7.27 -11.72 6.42
N THR A 270 -7.15 -11.07 7.57
CA THR A 270 -7.96 -11.41 8.74
C THR A 270 -9.45 -11.24 8.42
N LEU A 271 -10.30 -12.04 9.07
CA LEU A 271 -11.75 -11.86 8.97
C LEU A 271 -12.17 -10.46 9.45
N ALA A 272 -11.45 -9.89 10.43
CA ALA A 272 -11.67 -8.51 10.88
C ALA A 272 -11.41 -7.51 9.75
N ASN A 273 -10.32 -7.65 9.00
CA ASN A 273 -10.02 -6.83 7.82
C ASN A 273 -11.06 -7.01 6.72
N ALA A 274 -11.46 -8.24 6.40
CA ALA A 274 -12.51 -8.47 5.41
C ALA A 274 -13.84 -7.82 5.82
N LEU A 275 -14.22 -7.92 7.11
CA LEU A 275 -15.43 -7.27 7.64
C LEU A 275 -15.31 -5.75 7.67
N PHE A 276 -14.11 -5.20 7.89
CA PHE A 276 -13.86 -3.76 7.82
C PHE A 276 -14.07 -3.21 6.39
N GLN A 277 -13.70 -3.99 5.37
CA GLN A 277 -13.90 -3.60 3.97
C GLN A 277 -15.33 -3.86 3.45
N LEU A 278 -16.17 -4.58 4.22
CA LEU A 278 -17.46 -5.10 3.79
C LEU A 278 -18.40 -4.02 3.25
N ASP A 279 -18.51 -2.88 3.92
CA ASP A 279 -19.47 -1.84 3.53
C ASP A 279 -19.12 -1.22 2.17
N ARG A 280 -17.82 -1.03 1.90
CA ARG A 280 -17.30 -0.56 0.60
C ARG A 280 -17.63 -1.56 -0.50
N VAL A 281 -17.26 -2.83 -0.29
CA VAL A 281 -17.46 -3.90 -1.27
C VAL A 281 -18.95 -4.14 -1.55
N ALA A 282 -19.76 -4.26 -0.50
CA ALA A 282 -21.19 -4.45 -0.64
C ALA A 282 -21.88 -3.25 -1.31
N GLY A 283 -21.45 -2.02 -1.02
CA GLY A 283 -21.94 -0.81 -1.67
C GLY A 283 -21.69 -0.80 -3.18
N ALA A 284 -20.48 -1.18 -3.61
CA ALA A 284 -20.13 -1.27 -5.03
C ALA A 284 -20.99 -2.32 -5.76
N TRP A 285 -21.12 -3.53 -5.19
CA TRP A 285 -21.96 -4.59 -5.78
C TRP A 285 -23.46 -4.26 -5.75
N ALA A 286 -23.95 -3.53 -4.75
CA ALA A 286 -25.35 -3.11 -4.70
C ALA A 286 -25.70 -2.08 -5.77
N GLY A 287 -24.79 -1.14 -6.05
CA GLY A 287 -24.94 -0.18 -7.14
C GLY A 287 -25.07 -0.87 -8.51
N ASP A 288 -24.21 -1.86 -8.77
CA ASP A 288 -24.16 -2.59 -10.03
C ASP A 288 -25.39 -3.50 -10.23
N THR A 289 -25.65 -4.37 -9.26
CA THR A 289 -26.75 -5.35 -9.35
C THR A 289 -28.14 -4.74 -9.17
N LYS A 290 -28.22 -3.46 -8.73
CA LYS A 290 -29.45 -2.76 -8.34
C LYS A 290 -30.26 -3.51 -7.28
N ARG A 291 -29.59 -4.30 -6.44
CA ARG A 291 -30.19 -5.04 -5.34
C ARG A 291 -30.08 -4.25 -4.03
N PRO A 292 -30.93 -4.55 -3.03
CA PRO A 292 -30.86 -3.88 -1.74
C PRO A 292 -29.49 -4.07 -1.08
N ALA A 293 -28.81 -2.96 -0.75
CA ALA A 293 -27.46 -2.98 -0.17
C ALA A 293 -27.38 -3.82 1.12
N GLY A 294 -28.42 -3.78 1.96
CA GLY A 294 -28.50 -4.61 3.16
C GLY A 294 -28.49 -6.12 2.89
N SER A 295 -29.12 -6.57 1.80
CA SER A 295 -29.14 -7.99 1.40
C SER A 295 -27.76 -8.45 0.96
N ILE A 296 -27.14 -7.69 0.06
CA ILE A 296 -25.78 -7.99 -0.44
C ILE A 296 -24.79 -7.99 0.71
N ARG A 297 -24.84 -6.99 1.58
CA ARG A 297 -23.98 -6.92 2.76
C ARG A 297 -24.12 -8.17 3.63
N ALA A 298 -25.34 -8.64 3.89
CA ALA A 298 -25.59 -9.84 4.69
C ALA A 298 -25.06 -11.11 4.01
N GLU A 299 -25.27 -11.25 2.69
CA GLU A 299 -24.78 -12.36 1.88
C GLU A 299 -23.24 -12.43 1.88
N ILE A 300 -22.56 -11.31 1.65
CA ILE A 300 -21.10 -11.22 1.67
C ILE A 300 -20.57 -11.50 3.08
N ALA A 301 -21.21 -10.97 4.13
CA ALA A 301 -20.79 -11.26 5.50
C ALA A 301 -20.93 -12.74 5.86
N ALA A 302 -21.97 -13.43 5.37
CA ALA A 302 -22.14 -14.86 5.55
C ALA A 302 -21.08 -15.66 4.77
N LEU A 303 -20.77 -15.24 3.53
CA LEU A 303 -19.70 -15.81 2.72
C LEU A 303 -18.35 -15.73 3.45
N LEU A 304 -17.98 -14.55 3.94
CA LEU A 304 -16.72 -14.33 4.66
C LEU A 304 -16.60 -15.21 5.91
N ARG A 305 -17.67 -15.31 6.71
CA ARG A 305 -17.66 -16.16 7.93
C ARG A 305 -17.60 -17.65 7.60
N ARG A 306 -18.22 -18.07 6.50
CA ARG A 306 -18.22 -19.48 6.06
C ARG A 306 -16.85 -19.90 5.52
N ASP A 307 -16.21 -19.02 4.73
CA ASP A 307 -14.95 -19.32 4.06
C ASP A 307 -13.72 -18.95 4.93
N ALA A 308 -13.95 -18.33 6.08
CA ALA A 308 -12.91 -18.07 7.06
C ALA A 308 -12.36 -19.39 7.62
N HIS A 309 -11.03 -19.48 7.66
CA HIS A 309 -10.31 -20.61 8.24
C HIS A 309 -9.25 -20.09 9.20
N ALA A 310 -8.92 -20.88 10.22
CA ALA A 310 -7.91 -20.51 11.20
C ALA A 310 -6.69 -21.43 11.09
N PRO A 311 -5.46 -20.90 11.23
CA PRO A 311 -4.26 -21.73 11.32
C PRO A 311 -4.38 -22.77 12.43
N LEU A 312 -3.81 -23.96 12.22
CA LEU A 312 -3.80 -25.05 13.21
C LEU A 312 -5.19 -25.36 13.82
N ALA A 313 -6.25 -25.33 13.00
CA ALA A 313 -7.63 -25.55 13.42
C ALA A 313 -8.12 -24.62 14.56
N GLY A 314 -7.58 -23.40 14.64
CA GLY A 314 -7.98 -22.39 15.62
C GLY A 314 -7.17 -22.42 16.92
N LEU A 315 -6.15 -23.28 17.04
CA LEU A 315 -5.23 -23.28 18.17
C LEU A 315 -4.19 -22.16 18.12
N ALA A 316 -4.04 -21.51 16.96
CA ALA A 316 -3.14 -20.37 16.79
C ALA A 316 -3.65 -19.44 15.68
N GLY A 317 -3.38 -18.14 15.86
CA GLY A 317 -3.71 -17.11 14.88
C GLY A 317 -5.19 -16.71 14.87
N GLU A 318 -5.49 -15.71 14.05
CA GLU A 318 -6.85 -15.22 13.83
C GLU A 318 -7.49 -15.94 12.64
N PRO A 319 -8.83 -16.02 12.56
CA PRO A 319 -9.50 -16.47 11.34
C PRO A 319 -9.15 -15.56 10.17
N VAL A 320 -8.78 -16.17 9.04
CA VAL A 320 -8.41 -15.47 7.81
C VAL A 320 -9.26 -15.93 6.63
N VAL A 321 -9.34 -15.09 5.60
CA VAL A 321 -10.02 -15.38 4.35
C VAL A 321 -9.06 -15.17 3.18
N ASN A 322 -9.15 -16.04 2.18
CA ASN A 322 -8.37 -15.93 0.96
C ASN A 322 -9.00 -14.90 0.02
N VAL A 323 -8.23 -13.87 -0.34
CA VAL A 323 -8.76 -12.71 -1.08
C VAL A 323 -9.18 -13.09 -2.51
N LEU A 324 -8.34 -13.85 -3.23
CA LEU A 324 -8.65 -14.29 -4.60
C LEU A 324 -9.89 -15.18 -4.61
N GLN A 325 -9.95 -16.17 -3.71
CA GLN A 325 -11.10 -17.06 -3.60
C GLN A 325 -12.39 -16.30 -3.28
N THR A 326 -12.33 -15.35 -2.35
CA THR A 326 -13.47 -14.52 -1.96
C THR A 326 -13.97 -13.69 -3.14
N ASN A 327 -13.07 -12.99 -3.84
CA ASN A 327 -13.43 -12.16 -5.01
C ASN A 327 -14.03 -13.01 -6.15
N LEU A 328 -13.52 -14.23 -6.37
CA LEU A 328 -14.11 -15.16 -7.34
C LEU A 328 -15.49 -15.66 -6.90
N ALA A 329 -15.71 -15.89 -5.61
CA ALA A 329 -17.02 -16.26 -5.08
C ALA A 329 -18.05 -15.13 -5.28
N LEU A 330 -17.68 -13.87 -5.03
CA LEU A 330 -18.53 -12.71 -5.33
C LEU A 330 -18.91 -12.66 -6.81
N ARG A 331 -17.93 -12.85 -7.70
CA ARG A 331 -18.16 -12.89 -9.15
C ARG A 331 -19.12 -14.01 -9.57
N ARG A 332 -19.08 -15.17 -8.89
CA ARG A 332 -20.03 -16.26 -9.15
C ARG A 332 -21.43 -15.94 -8.65
N MET A 333 -21.54 -15.22 -7.53
CA MET A 333 -22.83 -14.84 -6.94
C MET A 333 -23.53 -13.71 -7.69
N TYR A 334 -22.76 -12.74 -8.20
CA TYR A 334 -23.30 -11.48 -8.71
C TYR A 334 -23.00 -11.22 -10.20
N GLY A 335 -22.17 -12.04 -10.84
CA GLY A 335 -21.81 -11.87 -12.25
C GLY A 335 -20.49 -11.13 -12.44
N ALA A 336 -20.26 -10.59 -13.63
CA ALA A 336 -19.04 -9.83 -13.90
C ALA A 336 -19.03 -8.53 -13.08
N PRO A 337 -17.89 -8.16 -12.48
CA PRO A 337 -17.75 -6.88 -11.79
C PRO A 337 -17.93 -5.72 -12.79
N PRO A 338 -18.42 -4.56 -12.33
CA PRO A 338 -18.63 -3.38 -13.18
C PRO A 338 -17.32 -2.98 -13.89
N ALA A 339 -17.45 -2.52 -15.15
CA ALA A 339 -16.32 -2.16 -16.01
C ALA A 339 -15.49 -1.00 -15.45
#